data_AF-A0A4R1Q0U9-F1
#
_entry.id   AF-A0A4R1Q0U9-F1
#
_cell.length_a   1.000
_cell.length_b   1.000
_cell.length_c   1.000
_cell.angle_alpha   90.00
_cell.angle_beta   90.00
_cell.angle_gamma   90.00
#
_symmetry.space_group_name_H-M   'P 1'
#
loop_
_entity.id
_entity.type
_entity.pdbx_description
1 polymer ?
#
loop_
_entity_poly.entity_id
_entity_poly.type
_entity_poly.pdbx_seq_one_letter_code
_entity_poly.pdbx_strand_id
1 'polypeptide(L)'
;MWKRRERKPLAVDIDHMKVLNQEAIEQLELMSTALEASELATGTMRDSLDTMAENHWHSYMDIIHMVSMHDEDFAATMKKQGTDLRDEEDSEYAERKFAGNRELLLLLLLALIRRHQRFIQLWALRSSPMTDYFKESMAMEREHTSEIIAIIQGMV
;
A
#
# COMPACT_ATOMS: atom_id res chain seq x y z
N MET A 1 35.81 -7.97 14.84
CA MET A 1 34.53 -8.68 15.06
C MET A 1 33.48 -7.64 15.46
N TRP A 2 32.71 -7.12 14.50
CA TRP A 2 31.70 -6.10 14.78
C TRP A 2 30.46 -6.79 15.35
N LYS A 3 30.09 -6.47 16.59
CA LYS A 3 28.81 -6.90 17.18
C LYS A 3 27.69 -6.24 16.39
N ARG A 4 26.90 -7.04 15.65
CA ARG A 4 25.58 -6.62 15.15
C ARG A 4 24.81 -6.10 16.35
N ARG A 5 24.52 -4.80 16.38
CA ARG A 5 23.51 -4.25 17.28
C ARG A 5 22.21 -4.96 16.93
N GLU A 6 21.73 -5.81 17.83
CA GLU A 6 20.34 -6.25 17.81
C GLU A 6 19.48 -4.99 17.79
N ARG A 7 18.84 -4.72 16.66
CA ARG A 7 17.78 -3.70 16.59
C ARG A 7 16.72 -4.19 17.56
N LYS A 8 16.62 -3.56 18.74
CA LYS A 8 15.45 -3.74 19.58
C LYS A 8 14.24 -3.35 18.72
N PRO A 9 13.17 -4.16 18.69
CA PRO A 9 11.98 -3.79 17.93
C PRO A 9 11.55 -2.42 18.44
N LEU A 10 11.53 -1.43 17.54
CA LEU A 10 10.93 -0.13 17.83
C LEU A 10 9.50 -0.45 18.25
N ALA A 11 9.13 -0.07 19.48
CA ALA A 11 7.74 -0.20 19.90
C ALA A 11 6.90 0.55 18.86
N VAL A 12 6.06 -0.18 18.13
CA VAL A 12 5.23 0.38 17.06
C VAL A 12 4.44 1.55 17.62
N ASP A 13 4.71 2.76 17.13
CA ASP A 13 3.93 3.94 17.47
C ASP A 13 2.56 3.81 16.78
N ILE A 14 1.56 3.46 17.57
CA ILE A 14 0.21 3.16 17.09
C ILE A 14 -0.41 4.39 16.44
N ASP A 15 -0.17 5.59 16.97
CA ASP A 15 -0.76 6.80 16.43
C ASP A 15 -0.06 7.19 15.13
N HIS A 16 1.25 7.01 15.03
CA HIS A 16 1.97 7.14 13.76
C HIS A 16 1.47 6.14 12.72
N MET A 17 1.25 4.88 13.08
CA MET A 17 0.72 3.87 12.16
C MET A 17 -0.69 4.21 11.66
N LYS A 18 -1.54 4.81 12.50
CA LYS A 18 -2.86 5.29 12.05
C LYS A 18 -2.72 6.42 11.03
N VAL A 19 -1.81 7.37 11.28
CA VAL A 19 -1.53 8.48 10.34
C VAL A 19 -1.07 7.93 9.01
N LEU A 20 -0.09 7.01 8.98
CA LEU A 20 0.39 6.39 7.75
C LEU A 20 -0.73 5.65 6.99
N ASN A 21 -1.60 4.92 7.69
CA ASN A 21 -2.73 4.24 7.04
C ASN A 21 -3.78 5.23 6.52
N GLN A 22 -3.95 6.39 7.16
CA GLN A 22 -4.83 7.45 6.70
C GLN A 22 -4.27 8.13 5.44
N GLU A 23 -2.98 8.46 5.43
CA GLU A 23 -2.29 8.99 4.25
C GLU A 23 -2.34 8.01 3.08
N ALA A 24 -2.20 6.70 3.35
CA ALA A 24 -2.35 5.66 2.34
C ALA A 24 -3.75 5.66 1.71
N ILE A 25 -4.80 5.81 2.51
CA ILE A 25 -6.19 5.93 2.01
C ILE A 25 -6.33 7.16 1.11
N GLU A 26 -5.81 8.30 1.54
CA GLU A 26 -5.90 9.55 0.77
C GLU A 26 -5.22 9.41 -0.61
N GLN A 27 -4.04 8.79 -0.68
CA GLN A 27 -3.37 8.55 -1.98
C GLN A 27 -4.20 7.62 -2.88
N LEU A 28 -4.80 6.57 -2.33
CA LEU A 28 -5.64 5.65 -3.10
C LEU A 28 -6.95 6.31 -3.59
N GLU A 29 -7.56 7.18 -2.78
CA GLU A 29 -8.77 7.94 -3.16
C GLU A 29 -8.47 8.95 -4.27
N LEU A 30 -7.32 9.64 -4.19
CA LEU A 30 -6.86 10.56 -5.22
C LEU A 30 -6.54 9.82 -6.53
N MET A 31 -5.89 8.65 -6.44
CA MET A 31 -5.66 7.78 -7.59
C MET A 31 -6.98 7.34 -8.23
N SER A 32 -7.95 6.86 -7.42
CA SER A 32 -9.27 6.46 -7.91
C SER A 32 -9.97 7.61 -8.63
N THR A 33 -9.94 8.81 -8.05
CA THR A 33 -10.54 10.01 -8.64
C THR A 33 -9.90 10.36 -9.98
N ALA A 34 -8.57 10.34 -10.07
CA ALA A 34 -7.85 10.59 -11.32
C ALA A 34 -8.19 9.52 -12.38
N LEU A 35 -8.31 8.27 -11.94
CA LEU A 35 -8.64 7.16 -12.84
C LEU A 35 -10.05 7.30 -13.43
N GLU A 36 -11.04 7.57 -12.59
CA GLU A 36 -12.44 7.80 -13.00
C GLU A 36 -12.57 9.03 -13.91
N ALA A 37 -11.92 10.13 -13.55
CA ALA A 37 -11.96 11.36 -14.34
C ALA A 37 -11.35 11.17 -15.75
N SER A 38 -10.30 10.33 -15.87
CA SER A 38 -9.65 10.09 -17.16
C SER A 38 -10.54 9.27 -18.13
N GLU A 39 -11.49 8.48 -17.64
CA GLU A 39 -12.47 7.79 -18.51
C GLU A 39 -13.35 8.76 -19.30
N LEU A 40 -13.62 9.92 -18.72
CA LEU A 40 -14.43 10.98 -19.34
C LEU A 40 -13.58 11.98 -20.12
N ALA A 41 -12.25 11.92 -19.98
CA ALA A 41 -11.31 12.83 -20.61
C ALA A 41 -10.83 12.31 -21.99
N THR A 42 -10.39 13.23 -22.84
CA THR A 42 -9.76 12.89 -24.12
C THR A 42 -8.49 13.72 -24.34
N GLY A 43 -7.60 13.22 -25.20
CA GLY A 43 -6.35 13.91 -25.55
C GLY A 43 -5.43 14.13 -24.34
N THR A 44 -4.75 15.26 -24.31
CA THR A 44 -3.71 15.60 -23.33
C THR A 44 -4.22 15.63 -21.88
N MET A 45 -5.52 15.89 -21.67
CA MET A 45 -6.11 15.86 -20.34
C MET A 45 -6.15 14.44 -19.78
N ARG A 46 -6.45 13.45 -20.63
CA ARG A 46 -6.44 12.03 -20.22
C ARG A 46 -5.04 11.58 -19.86
N ASP A 47 -4.05 11.90 -20.69
CA ASP A 47 -2.64 11.57 -20.43
C ASP A 47 -2.13 12.20 -19.12
N SER A 48 -2.55 13.44 -18.83
CA SER A 48 -2.21 14.11 -17.57
C SER A 48 -2.84 13.42 -16.35
N LEU A 49 -4.09 12.99 -16.46
CA LEU A 49 -4.80 12.28 -15.38
C LEU A 49 -4.23 10.87 -15.15
N ASP A 50 -3.84 10.16 -16.21
CA ASP A 50 -3.17 8.87 -16.08
C ASP A 50 -1.79 9.04 -15.39
N THR A 51 -1.03 10.09 -15.74
CA THR A 51 0.23 10.45 -15.04
C THR A 51 -0.01 10.78 -13.56
N MET A 52 -1.10 11.50 -13.24
CA MET A 52 -1.46 11.78 -11.85
C MET A 52 -1.77 10.49 -11.07
N ALA A 53 -2.50 9.55 -11.67
CA ALA A 53 -2.79 8.26 -11.05
C ALA A 53 -1.51 7.47 -10.75
N GLU A 54 -0.54 7.43 -11.67
CA GLU A 54 0.77 6.81 -11.44
C GLU A 54 1.53 7.48 -10.29
N ASN A 55 1.53 8.81 -10.21
CA ASN A 55 2.19 9.54 -9.12
C ASN A 55 1.57 9.24 -7.75
N HIS A 56 0.24 9.12 -7.68
CA HIS A 56 -0.44 8.71 -6.46
C HIS A 56 -0.13 7.26 -6.08
N TRP A 57 0.00 6.35 -7.05
CA TRP A 57 0.46 4.99 -6.80
C TRP A 57 1.88 4.94 -6.20
N HIS A 58 2.82 5.68 -6.78
CA HIS A 58 4.19 5.76 -6.23
C HIS A 58 4.20 6.34 -4.82
N SER A 59 3.44 7.41 -4.58
CA SER A 59 3.32 8.02 -3.25
C SER A 59 2.72 7.05 -2.22
N TYR A 60 1.72 6.27 -2.64
CA TYR A 60 1.18 5.17 -1.84
C TYR A 60 2.24 4.12 -1.49
N MET A 61 3.05 3.70 -2.47
CA MET A 61 4.11 2.71 -2.24
C MET A 61 5.20 3.22 -1.28
N ASP A 62 5.53 4.51 -1.31
CA ASP A 62 6.45 5.12 -0.33
C ASP A 62 5.86 5.07 1.09
N ILE A 63 4.54 5.28 1.25
CA ILE A 63 3.85 5.11 2.53
C ILE A 63 3.88 3.65 2.99
N ILE A 64 3.65 2.69 2.10
CA ILE A 64 3.75 1.26 2.42
C ILE A 64 5.16 0.87 2.87
N HIS A 65 6.19 1.46 2.26
CA HIS A 65 7.56 1.29 2.73
C HIS A 65 7.72 1.80 4.18
N MET A 66 7.21 3.00 4.49
CA MET A 66 7.24 3.53 5.87
C MET A 66 6.48 2.61 6.84
N VAL A 67 5.29 2.13 6.49
CA VAL A 67 4.52 1.16 7.31
C VAL A 67 5.34 -0.12 7.53
N SER A 68 6.01 -0.64 6.51
CA SER A 68 6.86 -1.84 6.60
C SER A 68 8.10 -1.62 7.48
N MET A 69 8.63 -0.41 7.55
CA MET A 69 9.72 -0.06 8.46
C MET A 69 9.29 -0.10 9.94
N HIS A 70 7.99 0.03 10.22
CA HIS A 70 7.42 -0.02 11.56
C HIS A 70 6.76 -1.37 11.89
N ASP A 71 6.36 -2.16 10.90
CA ASP A 71 5.72 -3.47 11.04
C ASP A 71 6.54 -4.57 10.34
N GLU A 72 7.40 -5.25 11.11
CA GLU A 72 8.30 -6.29 10.61
C GLU A 72 7.55 -7.47 9.96
N ASP A 73 6.38 -7.83 10.49
CA ASP A 73 5.56 -8.90 9.92
C ASP A 73 5.01 -8.47 8.55
N PHE A 74 4.63 -7.20 8.42
CA PHE A 74 4.14 -6.67 7.15
C PHE A 74 5.26 -6.59 6.10
N ALA A 75 6.45 -6.16 6.51
CA ALA A 75 7.65 -6.19 5.65
C ALA A 75 7.95 -7.61 5.14
N ALA A 76 7.80 -8.62 6.00
CA ALA A 76 7.99 -10.02 5.63
C ALA A 76 6.94 -10.50 4.61
N THR A 77 5.66 -10.13 4.79
CA THR A 77 4.61 -10.47 3.82
C THR A 77 4.80 -9.78 2.48
N MET A 78 5.22 -8.51 2.46
CA MET A 78 5.53 -7.79 1.23
C MET A 78 6.68 -8.46 0.48
N LYS A 79 7.78 -8.79 1.18
CA LYS A 79 8.92 -9.49 0.58
C LYS A 79 8.53 -10.86 0.00
N LYS A 80 7.62 -11.61 0.65
CA LYS A 80 7.12 -12.90 0.15
C LYS A 80 6.43 -12.76 -1.20
N GLN A 81 5.71 -11.66 -1.43
CA GLN A 81 4.98 -11.42 -2.67
C GLN A 81 5.86 -10.86 -3.81
N GLY A 82 7.17 -10.72 -3.61
CA GLY A 82 8.09 -10.23 -4.64
C GLY A 82 7.95 -8.74 -4.96
N THR A 83 7.21 -7.98 -4.13
CA THR A 83 7.22 -6.52 -4.17
C THR A 83 8.52 -6.05 -3.53
N ASP A 84 9.56 -5.91 -4.35
CA ASP A 84 10.81 -5.31 -3.90
C ASP A 84 10.51 -3.87 -3.50
N LEU A 85 10.57 -3.61 -2.19
CA LEU A 85 10.43 -2.27 -1.63
C LEU A 85 11.75 -1.51 -1.89
N ARG A 86 12.03 -1.25 -3.18
CA ARG A 86 13.20 -0.56 -3.74
C ARG A 86 14.56 -1.05 -3.22
N ASP A 87 15.21 -1.94 -3.97
CA ASP A 87 16.63 -1.75 -4.26
C ASP A 87 16.71 -0.90 -5.54
N GLU A 88 17.32 0.28 -5.41
CA GLU A 88 17.60 1.19 -6.52
C GLU A 88 18.60 0.52 -7.48
N GLU A 89 18.15 0.20 -8.69
CA GLU A 89 18.89 0.15 -9.97
C GLU A 89 18.14 -0.83 -10.90
N ASP A 90 17.87 -0.40 -12.14
CA ASP A 90 17.20 -1.15 -13.20
C ASP A 90 15.67 -1.32 -13.12
N SER A 91 14.96 -0.29 -13.59
CA SER A 91 14.08 -0.55 -14.73
C SER A 91 13.95 0.70 -15.59
N GLU A 92 14.26 0.53 -16.87
CA GLU A 92 13.85 1.44 -17.93
C GLU A 92 12.38 1.79 -17.72
N TYR A 93 12.07 3.09 -17.74
CA TYR A 93 10.72 3.65 -17.83
C TYR A 93 10.06 3.23 -19.15
N ALA A 94 9.92 1.93 -19.37
CA ALA A 94 9.15 1.37 -20.45
C ALA A 94 7.69 1.72 -20.16
N GLU A 95 7.16 2.60 -20.99
CA GLU A 95 5.77 2.99 -21.23
C GLU A 95 4.72 1.90 -20.90
N ARG A 96 4.55 1.54 -19.63
CA ARG A 96 3.41 0.76 -19.18
C ARG A 96 2.23 1.72 -19.05
N LYS A 97 1.68 2.10 -20.20
CA LYS A 97 0.33 2.65 -20.23
C LYS A 97 -0.56 1.61 -19.56
N PHE A 98 -1.35 2.02 -18.55
CA PHE A 98 -2.38 1.20 -17.89
C PHE A 98 -3.07 0.26 -18.89
N ALA A 99 -2.58 -0.98 -18.97
CA ALA A 99 -3.03 -1.98 -19.94
C ALA A 99 -3.99 -2.99 -19.28
N GLY A 100 -4.23 -2.85 -17.97
CA GLY A 100 -5.18 -3.64 -17.21
C GLY A 100 -6.62 -3.15 -17.35
N ASN A 101 -7.57 -4.03 -17.02
CA ASN A 101 -8.98 -3.66 -16.90
C ASN A 101 -9.12 -2.57 -15.81
N ARG A 102 -9.54 -1.36 -16.21
CA ARG A 102 -9.64 -0.18 -15.35
C ARG A 102 -10.70 -0.35 -14.26
N GLU A 103 -11.81 -1.03 -14.56
CA GLU A 103 -12.82 -1.38 -13.56
C GLU A 103 -12.25 -2.32 -12.49
N LEU A 104 -11.45 -3.30 -12.91
CA LEU A 104 -10.76 -4.18 -11.97
C LEU A 104 -9.80 -3.39 -11.08
N LEU A 105 -9.04 -2.44 -11.65
CA LEU A 105 -8.14 -1.59 -10.87
C LEU A 105 -8.91 -0.76 -9.83
N LEU A 106 -10.02 -0.11 -10.21
CA LEU A 106 -10.87 0.65 -9.28
C LEU A 106 -11.41 -0.24 -8.15
N LEU A 107 -11.83 -1.46 -8.45
CA LEU A 107 -12.27 -2.43 -7.44
C LEU A 107 -11.13 -2.86 -6.50
N LEU A 108 -9.92 -3.03 -7.01
CA LEU A 108 -8.74 -3.36 -6.21
C LEU A 108 -8.32 -2.18 -5.31
N LEU A 109 -8.38 -0.95 -5.81
CA LEU A 109 -8.15 0.26 -5.01
C LEU A 109 -9.17 0.38 -3.88
N LEU A 110 -10.45 0.16 -4.17
CA LEU A 110 -11.50 0.14 -3.14
C LEU A 110 -11.25 -0.96 -2.10
N ALA A 111 -10.78 -2.13 -2.53
CA ALA A 111 -10.39 -3.19 -1.62
C ALA A 111 -9.24 -2.74 -0.70
N LEU A 112 -8.17 -2.13 -1.23
CA LEU A 112 -7.06 -1.61 -0.42
C LEU A 112 -7.50 -0.55 0.58
N ILE A 113 -8.33 0.41 0.17
CA ILE A 113 -8.86 1.44 1.07
C ILE A 113 -9.55 0.79 2.28
N ARG A 114 -10.39 -0.23 2.05
CA ARG A 114 -11.07 -0.96 3.13
C ARG A 114 -10.09 -1.70 4.04
N ARG A 115 -8.98 -2.23 3.50
CA ARG A 115 -7.92 -2.88 4.31
C ARG A 115 -7.21 -1.88 5.21
N HIS A 116 -6.84 -0.70 4.69
CA HIS A 116 -6.24 0.37 5.49
C HIS A 116 -7.18 0.88 6.59
N GLN A 117 -8.47 1.04 6.28
CA GLN A 117 -9.48 1.37 7.30
C GLN A 117 -9.55 0.30 8.39
N ARG A 118 -9.45 -0.98 8.01
CA ARG A 118 -9.45 -2.08 8.98
C ARG A 118 -8.18 -2.11 9.82
N PHE A 119 -7.02 -1.77 9.27
CA PHE A 119 -5.80 -1.58 10.07
C PHE A 119 -5.99 -0.51 11.13
N ILE A 120 -6.52 0.66 10.79
CA ILE A 120 -6.78 1.75 11.75
C ILE A 120 -7.67 1.26 12.90
N GLN A 121 -8.72 0.50 12.59
CA GLN A 121 -9.63 -0.08 13.59
C GLN A 121 -8.94 -1.12 14.48
N LEU A 122 -8.20 -2.06 13.90
CA LEU A 122 -7.51 -3.13 14.64
C LEU A 122 -6.45 -2.55 15.57
N TRP A 123 -5.72 -1.53 15.12
CA TRP A 123 -4.75 -0.81 15.94
C TRP A 123 -5.40 -0.09 17.13
N ALA A 124 -6.62 0.43 16.98
CA ALA A 124 -7.37 1.04 18.07
C ALA A 124 -7.84 0.04 19.15
N LEU A 125 -7.94 -1.25 18.82
CA LEU A 125 -8.49 -2.30 19.69
C LEU A 125 -7.41 -3.14 20.41
N ARG A 126 -6.13 -2.78 20.28
CA ARG A 126 -4.99 -3.60 20.76
C ARG A 126 -4.97 -3.85 22.29
N SER A 127 -5.66 -3.04 23.10
CA SER A 127 -5.76 -3.22 24.56
C SER A 127 -6.95 -4.08 25.00
N SER A 128 -7.63 -4.75 24.08
CA SER A 128 -8.83 -5.53 24.34
C SER A 128 -8.54 -6.98 24.77
N PRO A 129 -9.39 -7.60 25.62
CA PRO A 129 -9.27 -9.00 26.04
C PRO A 129 -9.26 -10.03 24.88
N MET A 130 -9.67 -9.63 23.66
CA MET A 130 -9.62 -10.47 22.45
C MET A 130 -8.29 -10.34 21.68
N THR A 131 -7.16 -10.22 22.40
CA THR A 131 -5.85 -9.94 21.79
C THR A 131 -5.45 -10.97 20.72
N ASP A 132 -5.72 -12.26 20.93
CA ASP A 132 -5.31 -13.29 19.98
C ASP A 132 -6.13 -13.27 18.68
N TYR A 133 -7.44 -12.99 18.77
CA TYR A 133 -8.28 -12.76 17.60
C TYR A 133 -7.80 -11.55 16.77
N PHE A 134 -7.39 -10.46 17.44
CA PHE A 134 -6.89 -9.28 16.74
C PHE A 134 -5.51 -9.51 16.11
N LYS A 135 -4.65 -10.33 16.71
CA LYS A 135 -3.37 -10.73 16.09
C LYS A 135 -3.59 -11.53 14.81
N GLU A 136 -4.49 -12.51 14.83
CA GLU A 136 -4.85 -13.29 13.64
C GLU A 136 -5.47 -12.40 12.56
N SER A 137 -6.39 -11.50 12.95
CA SER A 137 -6.97 -10.52 12.05
C SER A 137 -5.91 -9.62 11.41
N MET A 138 -4.96 -9.11 12.19
CA MET A 138 -3.85 -8.30 11.69
C MET A 138 -2.98 -9.06 10.70
N ALA A 139 -2.67 -10.33 10.96
CA ALA A 139 -1.92 -11.17 10.03
C ALA A 139 -2.65 -11.35 8.69
N MET A 140 -3.96 -11.62 8.73
CA MET A 140 -4.78 -11.70 7.51
C MET A 140 -4.82 -10.38 6.74
N GLU A 141 -4.96 -9.23 7.42
CA GLU A 141 -4.99 -7.94 6.74
C GLU A 141 -3.64 -7.63 6.06
N ARG A 142 -2.51 -8.01 6.66
CA ARG A 142 -1.17 -7.88 6.05
C ARG A 142 -1.05 -8.70 4.78
N GLU A 143 -1.45 -9.98 4.83
CA GLU A 143 -1.40 -10.87 3.68
C GLU A 143 -2.28 -10.36 2.54
N HIS A 144 -3.56 -10.06 2.80
CA HIS A 144 -4.46 -9.54 1.77
C HIS A 144 -3.99 -8.21 1.17
N THR A 145 -3.45 -7.30 2.00
CA THR A 145 -2.92 -6.02 1.51
C THR A 145 -1.73 -6.27 0.57
N SER A 146 -0.80 -7.14 0.98
CA SER A 146 0.37 -7.48 0.15
C SER A 146 -0.01 -8.14 -1.19
N GLU A 147 -1.02 -9.03 -1.18
CA GLU A 147 -1.51 -9.69 -2.39
C GLU A 147 -2.18 -8.70 -3.34
N ILE A 148 -3.03 -7.80 -2.83
CA ILE A 148 -3.69 -6.80 -3.67
C ILE A 148 -2.65 -5.84 -4.27
N ILE A 149 -1.66 -5.41 -3.49
CA ILE A 149 -0.56 -4.56 -4.00
C ILE A 149 0.18 -5.29 -5.12
N ALA A 150 0.52 -6.56 -4.95
CA ALA A 150 1.21 -7.34 -5.98
C ALA A 150 0.38 -7.44 -7.28
N ILE A 151 -0.94 -7.62 -7.18
CA ILE A 151 -1.83 -7.64 -8.35
C ILE A 151 -1.83 -6.27 -9.05
N ILE A 152 -1.97 -5.18 -8.29
CA ILE A 152 -1.98 -3.83 -8.86
C ILE A 152 -0.62 -3.50 -9.51
N GLN A 153 0.50 -3.85 -8.88
CA GLN A 153 1.85 -3.65 -9.44
C GLN A 153 2.08 -4.45 -10.74
N GLY A 154 1.31 -5.51 -10.99
CA GLY A 154 1.30 -6.22 -12.27
C GLY A 154 0.45 -5.54 -13.35
N MET A 155 -0.45 -4.64 -12.97
CA MET A 155 -1.37 -3.90 -13.85
C MET A 155 -0.88 -2.49 -14.20
N VAL A 156 -0.06 -1.91 -13.33
CA VAL A 156 0.65 -0.62 -13.47
C VAL A 156 2.07 -0.87 -13.98
#